data_AF-A0ABD3NMX4-F1
#
_entry.id   AF-A0ABD3NMX4-F1
#
_cell.length_a   1.000
_cell.length_b   1.000
_cell.length_c   1.000
_cell.angle_alpha   90.00
_cell.angle_beta   90.00
_cell.angle_gamma   90.00
#
_symmetry.space_group_name_H-M   'P 1'
#
loop_
_entity.id
_entity.type
_entity.pdbx_description
1 polymer ?
#
loop_
_entity_poly.entity_id
_entity_poly.type
_entity_poly.pdbx_seq_one_letter_code
_entity_poly.pdbx_strand_id
1 'polypeptide(L)'
;MLLCSKEAHSLSSAASRKFNRREAVKIIDLALMSAILMSSPRSVIAEEETRQKSNRPYAPLQALLPVTRLKLWVDEAFAAATGIGVIQDASERYIALQRIDHVLSNRPNLFQGETERKSASPSTAQLTTAVSSANKDQYRQNRMNLDLGDKMNAMLNQADVERQWGILQYAERKREESNEMRAAFNFYTRQLTYGDEYLLTASKEERKKMIRNDELPTLSAVITSDLDQRDLYRNQFLTAIDDAIAESAYDMKLNAEELDLTDLIDLVKQAHDSIETWFSLIPSADVDDAIGANTRPHTLQTLPSPITHIIHADHVGVSPYFETQSFMLASQNQSNMAACTAKCTPCESLDKSHILTNEQIVSELENLKLWRLNDNGHLSFSYVARNFQKALDSINAIGVIAEREGHHPNIHLTSYRNVEIVLYTHSLGGVTVNDVTLATLIQDVEIDYSPKWKKENLGMRK
;
A
#
# COMPACT_ATOMS: atom_id res chain seq x y z
N MET A 1 11.16 54.56 -29.71
CA MET A 1 10.39 55.31 -30.72
C MET A 1 8.91 55.09 -30.45
N LEU A 2 8.20 56.19 -30.12
CA LEU A 2 6.75 56.48 -30.17
C LEU A 2 5.75 55.47 -29.55
N LEU A 3 5.11 55.78 -28.39
CA LEU A 3 3.81 56.49 -28.18
C LEU A 3 2.60 55.67 -28.70
N CYS A 4 1.43 55.52 -28.10
CA CYS A 4 0.59 56.19 -27.07
C CYS A 4 -0.57 55.17 -26.79
N SER A 5 -1.13 54.90 -25.61
CA SER A 5 -2.01 55.70 -24.74
C SER A 5 -3.19 56.40 -25.44
N LYS A 6 -4.43 56.14 -24.95
CA LYS A 6 -5.77 56.64 -25.36
C LYS A 6 -6.44 55.72 -26.40
N GLU A 7 -7.71 55.32 -26.30
CA GLU A 7 -8.91 56.03 -25.85
C GLU A 7 -9.93 55.07 -25.20
N ALA A 8 -10.58 55.55 -24.14
CA ALA A 8 -11.89 55.09 -23.70
C ALA A 8 -12.94 56.12 -24.17
N HIS A 9 -14.15 55.61 -24.43
CA HIS A 9 -15.41 56.29 -24.75
C HIS A 9 -15.69 56.66 -26.21
N SER A 10 -16.68 55.99 -26.84
CA SER A 10 -18.06 56.51 -26.87
C SER A 10 -19.07 55.62 -27.64
N LEU A 11 -20.29 55.55 -27.08
CA LEU A 11 -21.61 55.32 -27.72
C LEU A 11 -21.91 53.93 -28.33
N SER A 12 -22.77 53.10 -27.71
CA SER A 12 -24.25 53.20 -27.60
C SER A 12 -25.00 52.72 -28.85
N SER A 13 -25.56 51.51 -28.83
CA SER A 13 -27.01 51.31 -28.66
C SER A 13 -27.49 49.89 -29.07
N ALA A 14 -28.44 49.40 -28.28
CA ALA A 14 -29.50 48.45 -28.66
C ALA A 14 -29.13 47.03 -29.15
N ALA A 15 -29.09 46.08 -28.19
CA ALA A 15 -29.88 44.84 -28.30
C ALA A 15 -29.96 44.15 -26.94
N SER A 16 -31.06 44.39 -26.24
CA SER A 16 -31.49 43.62 -25.09
C SER A 16 -31.67 42.15 -25.49
N ARG A 17 -30.78 41.27 -25.03
CA ARG A 17 -31.07 39.84 -24.92
C ARG A 17 -30.75 39.39 -23.51
N LYS A 18 -31.80 38.95 -22.82
CA LYS A 18 -31.83 38.40 -21.47
C LYS A 18 -30.65 37.44 -21.25
N PHE A 19 -29.63 37.89 -20.53
CA PHE A 19 -28.54 37.03 -20.08
C PHE A 19 -29.02 36.32 -18.81
N ASN A 20 -29.10 34.99 -18.89
CA ASN A 20 -29.74 34.14 -17.89
C ASN A 20 -28.81 34.04 -16.66
N ARG A 21 -29.25 34.49 -15.47
CA ARG A 21 -28.44 34.44 -14.22
C ARG A 21 -27.94 33.04 -13.85
N ARG A 22 -28.50 31.97 -14.44
CA ARG A 22 -28.03 30.58 -14.28
C ARG A 22 -26.78 30.22 -15.10
N GLU A 23 -26.43 30.98 -16.15
CA GLU A 23 -25.18 30.78 -16.90
C GLU A 23 -23.99 31.54 -16.31
N ALA A 24 -24.23 32.68 -15.66
CA ALA A 24 -23.17 33.43 -14.99
C ALA A 24 -22.57 32.68 -13.78
N VAL A 25 -23.38 31.89 -13.06
CA VAL A 25 -22.89 31.04 -11.95
C VAL A 25 -22.04 29.89 -12.48
N LYS A 26 -22.38 29.31 -13.64
CA LYS A 26 -21.58 28.23 -14.27
C LYS A 26 -20.23 28.71 -14.80
N ILE A 27 -20.12 29.97 -15.25
CA ILE A 27 -18.85 30.53 -15.75
C ILE A 27 -17.93 30.94 -14.59
N ILE A 28 -18.49 31.39 -13.46
CA ILE A 28 -17.72 31.69 -12.25
C ILE A 28 -17.23 30.38 -11.58
N ASP A 29 -18.03 29.32 -11.57
CA ASP A 29 -17.59 27.99 -11.09
C ASP A 29 -16.51 27.37 -11.98
N LEU A 30 -16.57 27.54 -13.31
CA LEU A 30 -15.52 27.03 -14.21
C LEU A 30 -14.19 27.79 -14.05
N ALA A 31 -14.24 29.10 -13.78
CA ALA A 31 -13.05 29.92 -13.54
C ALA A 31 -12.42 29.64 -12.17
N LEU A 32 -13.22 29.35 -11.14
CA LEU A 32 -12.72 28.90 -9.83
C LEU A 32 -12.12 27.49 -9.90
N MET A 33 -12.74 26.58 -10.66
CA MET A 33 -12.24 25.21 -10.87
C MET A 33 -10.96 25.18 -11.73
N SER A 34 -10.79 26.10 -12.69
CA SER A 34 -9.53 26.22 -13.44
C SER A 34 -8.41 26.87 -12.64
N ALA A 35 -8.72 27.70 -11.63
CA ALA A 35 -7.73 28.33 -10.75
C ALA A 35 -7.14 27.34 -9.74
N ILE A 36 -7.86 26.27 -9.38
CA ILE A 36 -7.36 25.19 -8.51
C ILE A 36 -6.46 24.21 -9.30
N LEU A 37 -6.65 24.10 -10.62
CA LEU A 37 -5.87 23.22 -11.51
C LEU A 37 -4.60 23.86 -12.10
N MET A 38 -4.28 25.10 -11.72
CA MET A 38 -3.03 25.77 -12.10
C MET A 38 -2.25 26.26 -10.88
N SER A 39 -2.07 25.38 -9.89
CA SER A 39 -0.97 25.55 -8.93
C SER A 39 0.34 25.54 -9.72
N SER A 40 0.88 26.75 -9.94
CA SER A 40 2.22 26.93 -10.50
C SER A 40 3.20 26.03 -9.75
N PRO A 41 4.25 25.46 -10.39
CA PRO A 41 5.28 24.70 -9.67
C PRO A 41 5.84 25.44 -8.44
N ARG A 42 5.72 26.77 -8.44
CA ARG A 42 6.09 27.68 -7.36
C ARG A 42 5.21 27.58 -6.10
N SER A 43 3.95 27.17 -6.19
CA SER A 43 3.06 27.03 -5.02
C SER A 43 3.22 25.69 -4.31
N VAL A 44 3.49 24.60 -5.03
CA VAL A 44 3.79 23.28 -4.41
C VAL A 44 5.15 23.34 -3.69
N ILE A 45 6.16 23.96 -4.30
CA ILE A 45 7.46 24.19 -3.66
C ILE A 45 7.33 25.13 -2.45
N ALA A 46 6.51 26.18 -2.55
CA ALA A 46 6.25 27.06 -1.41
C ALA A 46 5.49 26.36 -0.28
N GLU A 47 4.53 25.48 -0.58
CA GLU A 47 3.84 24.66 0.43
C GLU A 47 4.80 23.66 1.10
N GLU A 48 5.65 22.98 0.33
CA GLU A 48 6.67 22.05 0.86
C GLU A 48 7.75 22.78 1.69
N GLU A 49 8.17 23.99 1.28
CA GLU A 49 9.05 24.88 2.07
C GLU A 49 8.36 25.43 3.33
N THR A 50 7.05 25.69 3.30
CA THR A 50 6.31 26.10 4.50
C THR A 50 6.05 24.93 5.46
N ARG A 51 5.87 23.70 4.96
CA ARG A 51 5.81 22.47 5.79
C ARG A 51 7.16 22.18 6.44
N GLN A 52 8.28 22.44 5.76
CA GLN A 52 9.63 22.39 6.36
C GLN A 52 9.86 23.40 7.49
N LYS A 53 9.10 24.51 7.55
CA LYS A 53 9.20 25.53 8.61
C LYS A 53 8.35 25.21 9.86
N SER A 54 7.69 24.06 9.91
CA SER A 54 6.98 23.63 11.10
C SER A 54 7.96 23.05 12.14
N ASN A 55 7.85 23.45 13.41
CA ASN A 55 8.60 22.85 14.52
C ASN A 55 8.13 21.42 14.88
N ARG A 56 7.22 20.83 14.08
CA ARG A 56 6.76 19.44 14.22
C ARG A 56 7.52 18.52 13.25
N PRO A 57 7.69 17.24 13.59
CA PRO A 57 8.27 16.26 12.69
C PRO A 57 7.46 16.16 11.39
N TYR A 58 8.15 16.10 10.25
CA TYR A 58 7.52 16.03 8.94
C TYR A 58 8.12 14.86 8.12
N ALA A 59 7.28 14.20 7.33
CA ALA A 59 7.69 13.18 6.36
C ALA A 59 6.92 13.39 5.04
N PRO A 60 7.47 12.97 3.89
CA PRO A 60 6.76 13.08 2.62
C PRO A 60 5.45 12.29 2.66
N LEU A 61 4.41 12.78 1.99
CA LEU A 61 3.09 12.15 1.99
C LEU A 61 3.12 10.65 1.62
N GLN A 62 4.00 10.28 0.68
CA GLN A 62 4.20 8.89 0.25
C GLN A 62 4.60 7.96 1.42
N ALA A 63 5.33 8.47 2.42
CA ALA A 63 5.73 7.71 3.59
C ALA A 63 4.54 7.32 4.49
N LEU A 64 3.45 8.07 4.42
CA LEU A 64 2.27 7.86 5.27
C LEU A 64 1.26 6.89 4.65
N LEU A 65 1.28 6.73 3.32
CA LEU A 65 0.27 5.94 2.58
C LEU A 65 0.10 4.50 3.12
N PRO A 66 1.16 3.71 3.39
CA PRO A 66 0.99 2.34 3.87
C PRO A 66 0.28 2.26 5.22
N VAL A 67 0.65 3.13 6.17
CA VAL A 67 0.02 3.16 7.50
C VAL A 67 -1.41 3.69 7.41
N THR A 68 -1.70 4.59 6.48
CA THR A 68 -3.08 5.05 6.27
C THR A 68 -3.98 3.96 5.71
N ARG A 69 -3.48 3.06 4.84
CA ARG A 69 -4.27 1.89 4.41
C ARG A 69 -4.57 0.96 5.58
N LEU A 70 -3.58 0.76 6.45
CA LEU A 70 -3.75 0.00 7.68
C LEU A 70 -4.81 0.63 8.58
N LYS A 71 -4.80 1.96 8.72
CA LYS A 71 -5.81 2.72 9.46
C LYS A 71 -7.22 2.46 8.93
N LEU A 72 -7.43 2.60 7.62
CA LEU A 72 -8.75 2.40 7.00
C LEU A 72 -9.29 0.98 7.25
N TRP A 73 -8.42 -0.03 7.23
CA TRP A 73 -8.78 -1.41 7.55
C TRP A 73 -9.17 -1.61 9.01
N VAL A 74 -8.45 -1.00 9.95
CA VAL A 74 -8.78 -1.05 11.38
C VAL A 74 -10.07 -0.28 11.68
N ASP A 75 -10.29 0.86 11.02
CA ASP A 75 -11.54 1.63 11.12
C ASP A 75 -12.74 0.77 10.68
N GLU A 76 -12.59 -0.02 9.62
CA GLU A 76 -13.62 -0.96 9.14
C GLU A 76 -13.88 -2.08 10.16
N ALA A 77 -12.82 -2.68 10.72
CA ALA A 77 -12.94 -3.71 11.75
C ALA A 77 -13.63 -3.17 13.02
N PHE A 78 -13.26 -1.97 13.46
CA PHE A 78 -13.87 -1.30 14.60
C PHE A 78 -15.33 -0.95 14.34
N ALA A 79 -15.66 -0.47 13.13
CA ALA A 79 -17.05 -0.22 12.74
C ALA A 79 -17.89 -1.51 12.71
N ALA A 80 -17.30 -2.65 12.33
CA ALA A 80 -17.95 -3.95 12.41
C ALA A 80 -18.18 -4.40 13.87
N ALA A 81 -17.24 -4.10 14.77
CA ALA A 81 -17.32 -4.43 16.20
C ALA A 81 -18.26 -3.51 17.01
N THR A 82 -18.51 -2.29 16.52
CA THR A 82 -19.30 -1.30 17.24
C THR A 82 -20.77 -1.70 17.33
N GLY A 83 -21.32 -1.66 18.56
CA GLY A 83 -22.74 -1.92 18.82
C GLY A 83 -23.09 -3.38 19.13
N ILE A 84 -22.12 -4.29 19.10
CA ILE A 84 -22.34 -5.73 19.36
C ILE A 84 -22.61 -6.03 20.84
N GLY A 85 -22.00 -5.30 21.77
CA GLY A 85 -22.15 -5.55 23.22
C GLY A 85 -23.57 -5.41 23.79
N VAL A 86 -24.54 -4.95 22.97
CA VAL A 86 -25.96 -4.82 23.34
C VAL A 86 -26.80 -6.01 22.83
N ILE A 87 -26.22 -6.86 21.97
CA ILE A 87 -26.93 -7.95 21.30
C ILE A 87 -27.13 -9.13 22.26
N GLN A 88 -28.39 -9.36 22.66
CA GLN A 88 -28.76 -10.49 23.51
C GLN A 88 -28.94 -11.79 22.71
N ASP A 89 -29.25 -11.72 21.42
CA ASP A 89 -29.47 -12.89 20.58
C ASP A 89 -28.16 -13.56 20.13
N ALA A 90 -28.07 -14.87 20.33
CA ALA A 90 -26.87 -15.65 20.02
C ALA A 90 -26.59 -15.75 18.51
N SER A 91 -27.64 -15.78 17.67
CA SER A 91 -27.48 -15.86 16.22
C SER A 91 -26.97 -14.54 15.65
N GLU A 92 -27.49 -13.42 16.16
CA GLU A 92 -27.00 -12.08 15.82
C GLU A 92 -25.55 -11.85 16.25
N ARG A 93 -25.13 -12.35 17.44
CA ARG A 93 -23.72 -12.32 17.86
C ARG A 93 -22.82 -13.09 16.89
N TYR A 94 -23.24 -14.29 16.49
CA TYR A 94 -22.47 -15.09 15.54
C TYR A 94 -22.32 -14.42 14.16
N ILE A 95 -23.39 -13.79 13.65
CA ILE A 95 -23.33 -13.00 12.42
C ILE A 95 -22.35 -11.83 12.56
N ALA A 96 -22.36 -11.16 13.72
CA ALA A 96 -21.45 -10.04 13.96
C ALA A 96 -19.99 -10.50 14.03
N LEU A 97 -19.73 -11.65 14.67
CA LEU A 97 -18.42 -12.29 14.69
C LEU A 97 -17.95 -12.65 13.26
N GLN A 98 -18.81 -13.23 12.42
CA GLN A 98 -18.47 -13.51 11.01
C GLN A 98 -18.06 -12.24 10.25
N ARG A 99 -18.71 -11.11 10.53
CA ARG A 99 -18.36 -9.84 9.89
C ARG A 99 -17.00 -9.32 10.37
N ILE A 100 -16.72 -9.38 11.67
CA ILE A 100 -15.42 -8.98 12.23
C ILE A 100 -14.32 -9.86 11.65
N ASP A 101 -14.50 -11.18 11.71
CA ASP A 101 -13.52 -12.16 11.22
C ASP A 101 -13.25 -11.99 9.72
N HIS A 102 -14.29 -11.72 8.92
CA HIS A 102 -14.15 -11.42 7.51
C HIS A 102 -13.25 -10.18 7.26
N VAL A 103 -13.42 -9.10 8.02
CA VAL A 103 -12.57 -7.91 7.88
C VAL A 103 -11.14 -8.21 8.35
N LEU A 104 -10.98 -8.85 9.52
CA LEU A 104 -9.67 -9.15 10.10
C LEU A 104 -8.86 -10.14 9.25
N SER A 105 -9.52 -11.10 8.61
CA SER A 105 -8.87 -12.08 7.71
C SER A 105 -8.49 -11.48 6.36
N ASN A 106 -9.21 -10.47 5.88
CA ASN A 106 -8.96 -9.81 4.58
C ASN A 106 -8.09 -8.57 4.72
N ARG A 107 -6.82 -8.77 5.06
CA ARG A 107 -5.84 -7.67 5.17
C ARG A 107 -5.57 -7.04 3.79
N PRO A 108 -5.58 -5.70 3.67
CA PRO A 108 -5.16 -5.03 2.44
C PRO A 108 -3.65 -5.12 2.23
N ASN A 109 -3.20 -5.15 0.97
CA ASN A 109 -1.80 -4.93 0.65
C ASN A 109 -1.40 -3.49 1.04
N LEU A 110 -0.45 -3.35 1.98
CA LEU A 110 -0.09 -2.05 2.53
C LEU A 110 0.86 -1.29 1.60
N PHE A 111 1.68 -2.00 0.83
CA PHE A 111 2.66 -1.42 -0.09
C PHE A 111 2.22 -1.57 -1.56
N GLN A 112 2.06 -0.44 -2.24
CA GLN A 112 1.62 -0.33 -3.63
C GLN A 112 2.68 0.34 -4.53
N GLY A 113 3.96 0.10 -4.23
CA GLY A 113 5.09 0.63 -5.00
C GLY A 113 5.77 1.85 -4.37
N GLU A 114 5.44 2.19 -3.12
CA GLU A 114 6.19 3.17 -2.35
C GLU A 114 7.64 2.71 -2.16
N THR A 115 8.59 3.64 -2.33
CA THR A 115 10.03 3.37 -2.17
C THR A 115 10.64 4.34 -1.19
N GLU A 116 11.61 3.89 -0.39
CA GLU A 116 12.33 4.76 0.54
C GLU A 116 13.14 5.81 -0.24
N ARG A 117 13.02 7.09 0.14
CA ARG A 117 13.89 8.13 -0.43
C ARG A 117 15.34 7.92 0.02
N LYS A 118 16.20 7.49 -0.91
CA LYS A 118 17.66 7.32 -0.69
C LYS A 118 18.41 8.63 -0.33
N SER A 119 17.77 9.79 -0.51
CA SER A 119 18.37 11.12 -0.33
C SER A 119 17.97 11.82 0.97
N ALA A 120 17.13 11.20 1.81
CA ALA A 120 17.04 11.67 3.18
C ALA A 120 18.37 11.31 3.83
N SER A 121 19.22 12.32 4.09
CA SER A 121 20.25 12.22 5.13
C SER A 121 19.66 11.41 6.28
N PRO A 122 20.39 10.43 6.82
CA PRO A 122 19.85 9.54 7.83
C PRO A 122 19.08 10.39 8.82
N SER A 123 17.76 10.18 8.88
CA SER A 123 16.91 10.95 9.75
C SER A 123 17.55 10.96 11.12
N THR A 124 17.40 12.04 11.85
CA THR A 124 17.75 12.07 13.26
C THR A 124 16.98 10.99 14.06
N ALA A 125 16.10 10.19 13.44
CA ALA A 125 15.64 8.89 13.93
C ALA A 125 16.75 7.82 14.08
N GLN A 126 17.95 8.08 13.56
CA GLN A 126 19.18 7.39 13.95
C GLN A 126 19.72 7.82 15.32
N LEU A 127 19.12 8.80 16.02
CA LEU A 127 19.58 9.17 17.37
C LEU A 127 19.11 8.21 18.46
N THR A 128 18.01 7.49 18.26
CA THR A 128 17.54 6.46 19.22
C THR A 128 18.06 5.07 18.90
N THR A 129 18.42 4.82 17.64
CA THR A 129 18.81 3.48 17.16
C THR A 129 20.17 3.39 16.45
N ALA A 130 20.92 4.48 16.41
CA ALA A 130 22.31 4.45 16.01
C ALA A 130 23.19 5.15 17.04
N VAL A 131 24.36 4.57 17.27
CA VAL A 131 25.55 5.40 17.35
C VAL A 131 25.61 6.16 16.03
N SER A 132 24.98 7.32 15.95
CA SER A 132 25.02 8.17 14.77
C SER A 132 26.48 8.32 14.35
N SER A 133 26.76 8.54 13.06
CA SER A 133 28.12 8.89 12.63
C SER A 133 28.71 10.04 13.47
N ALA A 134 27.86 10.96 13.95
CA ALA A 134 28.22 11.99 14.93
C ALA A 134 28.61 11.43 16.30
N ASN A 135 27.92 10.41 16.83
CA ASN A 135 28.37 9.69 18.03
C ASN A 135 29.70 8.96 17.78
N LYS A 136 29.93 8.38 16.60
CA LYS A 136 31.22 7.72 16.27
C LYS A 136 32.38 8.71 16.28
N ASP A 137 32.19 9.91 15.73
CA ASP A 137 33.19 10.97 15.75
C ASP A 137 33.38 11.55 17.15
N GLN A 138 32.31 11.69 17.94
CA GLN A 138 32.39 12.07 19.35
C GLN A 138 33.14 11.02 20.19
N TYR A 139 32.87 9.71 20.01
CA TYR A 139 33.63 8.63 20.65
C TYR A 139 35.09 8.59 20.18
N ARG A 140 35.36 8.97 18.93
CA ARG A 140 36.72 9.08 18.39
C ARG A 140 37.46 10.27 19.01
N GLN A 141 36.80 11.42 19.16
CA GLN A 141 37.32 12.60 19.84
C GLN A 141 37.56 12.35 21.34
N ASN A 142 36.60 11.72 22.03
CA ASN A 142 36.72 11.36 23.44
C ASN A 142 37.89 10.39 23.70
N ARG A 143 38.27 9.56 22.70
CA ARG A 143 39.45 8.69 22.76
C ARG A 143 40.78 9.41 22.54
N MET A 144 40.80 10.59 21.94
CA MET A 144 42.08 11.26 21.61
C MET A 144 42.86 11.64 22.89
N ASN A 145 42.15 11.99 23.96
CA ASN A 145 42.73 12.50 25.22
C ASN A 145 42.89 11.45 26.33
N LEU A 146 42.58 10.16 26.07
CA LEU A 146 42.73 9.08 27.06
C LEU A 146 44.16 8.52 27.10
N ASP A 147 44.51 7.80 28.17
CA ASP A 147 45.74 6.99 28.21
C ASP A 147 45.58 5.69 27.38
N LEU A 148 46.68 5.04 27.00
CA LEU A 148 46.68 3.87 26.11
C LEU A 148 45.80 2.72 26.63
N GLY A 149 45.83 2.45 27.94
CA GLY A 149 44.98 1.42 28.57
C GLY A 149 43.49 1.76 28.51
N ASP A 150 43.15 3.01 28.80
CA ASP A 150 41.76 3.52 28.74
C ASP A 150 41.26 3.61 27.30
N LYS A 151 42.12 3.92 26.33
CA LYS A 151 41.79 3.86 24.89
C LYS A 151 41.43 2.44 24.46
N MET A 152 42.17 1.43 24.91
CA MET A 152 41.87 0.02 24.61
C MET A 152 40.53 -0.41 25.21
N ASN A 153 40.27 -0.09 26.48
CA ASN A 153 38.99 -0.39 27.13
C ASN A 153 37.81 0.32 26.44
N ALA A 154 37.95 1.60 26.14
CA ALA A 154 36.93 2.37 25.42
C ALA A 154 36.65 1.79 24.02
N MET A 155 37.68 1.29 23.34
CA MET A 155 37.54 0.68 22.02
C MET A 155 36.87 -0.69 22.06
N LEU A 156 37.15 -1.51 23.08
CA LEU A 156 36.47 -2.79 23.32
C LEU A 156 34.99 -2.57 23.66
N ASN A 157 34.68 -1.63 24.56
CA ASN A 157 33.31 -1.28 24.90
C ASN A 157 32.55 -0.77 23.67
N GLN A 158 33.18 0.08 22.84
CA GLN A 158 32.56 0.53 21.59
C GLN A 158 32.30 -0.63 20.62
N ALA A 159 33.24 -1.55 20.46
CA ALA A 159 33.07 -2.70 19.57
C ALA A 159 31.94 -3.63 20.05
N ASP A 160 31.79 -3.82 21.37
CA ASP A 160 30.70 -4.61 21.94
C ASP A 160 29.35 -3.92 21.73
N VAL A 161 29.29 -2.60 21.97
CA VAL A 161 28.12 -1.78 21.68
C VAL A 161 27.75 -1.89 20.19
N GLU A 162 28.69 -1.64 19.26
CA GLU A 162 28.46 -1.76 17.81
C GLU A 162 27.97 -3.15 17.39
N ARG A 163 28.48 -4.22 18.02
CA ARG A 163 28.00 -5.59 17.79
C ARG A 163 26.56 -5.76 18.28
N GLN A 164 26.24 -5.32 19.49
CA GLN A 164 24.88 -5.38 20.03
C GLN A 164 23.89 -4.62 19.13
N TRP A 165 24.28 -3.45 18.62
CA TRP A 165 23.51 -2.69 17.63
C TRP A 165 23.27 -3.46 16.35
N GLY A 166 24.30 -4.08 15.77
CA GLY A 166 24.16 -4.91 14.57
C GLY A 166 23.18 -6.08 14.77
N ILE A 167 23.18 -6.67 15.97
CA ILE A 167 22.24 -7.73 16.34
C ILE A 167 20.81 -7.17 16.44
N LEU A 168 20.61 -6.01 17.07
CA LEU A 168 19.30 -5.36 17.19
C LEU A 168 18.73 -4.96 15.82
N GLN A 169 19.55 -4.38 14.93
CA GLN A 169 19.15 -4.02 13.58
C GLN A 169 18.78 -5.25 12.74
N TYR A 170 19.54 -6.34 12.87
CA TYR A 170 19.22 -7.60 12.21
C TYR A 170 17.91 -8.20 12.72
N ALA A 171 17.71 -8.20 14.05
CA ALA A 171 16.48 -8.68 14.66
C ALA A 171 15.27 -7.83 14.25
N GLU A 172 15.45 -6.51 14.17
CA GLU A 172 14.41 -5.58 13.71
C GLU A 172 14.05 -5.81 12.25
N ARG A 173 15.05 -5.93 11.37
CA ARG A 173 14.82 -6.24 9.95
C ARG A 173 14.09 -7.58 9.78
N LYS A 174 14.44 -8.59 10.56
CA LYS A 174 13.71 -9.87 10.57
C LYS A 174 12.25 -9.72 10.98
N ARG A 175 11.97 -8.89 12.00
CA ARG A 175 10.59 -8.62 12.43
C ARG A 175 9.80 -7.89 11.34
N GLU A 176 10.41 -6.94 10.65
CA GLU A 176 9.78 -6.24 9.52
C GLU A 176 9.53 -7.15 8.33
N GLU A 177 10.49 -8.01 7.98
CA GLU A 177 10.33 -9.05 6.95
C GLU A 177 9.16 -9.99 7.28
N SER A 178 8.90 -10.24 8.57
CA SER A 178 7.80 -11.11 9.02
C SER A 178 6.46 -10.41 9.19
N ASN A 179 6.43 -9.08 9.39
CA ASN A 179 5.22 -8.33 9.71
C ASN A 179 5.14 -7.04 8.89
N GLU A 180 4.31 -7.08 7.85
CA GLU A 180 4.08 -5.95 6.95
C GLU A 180 3.52 -4.71 7.66
N MET A 181 2.68 -4.89 8.69
CA MET A 181 2.14 -3.77 9.47
C MET A 181 3.28 -3.03 10.19
N ARG A 182 4.21 -3.78 10.79
CA ARG A 182 5.41 -3.20 11.41
C ARG A 182 6.25 -2.47 10.36
N ALA A 183 6.43 -3.05 9.19
CA ALA A 183 7.14 -2.42 8.09
C ALA A 183 6.46 -1.10 7.66
N ALA A 184 5.13 -1.04 7.61
CA ALA A 184 4.39 0.19 7.27
C ALA A 184 4.68 1.32 8.27
N PHE A 185 4.59 1.07 9.58
CA PHE A 185 4.92 2.07 10.60
C PHE A 185 6.38 2.53 10.50
N ASN A 186 7.31 1.58 10.32
CA ASN A 186 8.72 1.88 10.24
C ASN A 186 9.10 2.63 8.95
N PHE A 187 8.36 2.40 7.87
CA PHE A 187 8.51 3.13 6.62
C PHE A 187 8.26 4.64 6.79
N TYR A 188 7.26 5.01 7.60
CA TYR A 188 7.01 6.40 7.97
C TYR A 188 8.11 6.95 8.90
N THR A 189 8.40 6.25 10.00
CA THR A 189 9.33 6.76 11.03
C THR A 189 10.76 6.96 10.50
N ARG A 190 11.23 6.11 9.58
CA ARG A 190 12.54 6.27 8.93
C ARG A 190 12.67 7.55 8.10
N GLN A 191 11.55 8.03 7.56
CA GLN A 191 11.50 9.19 6.66
C GLN A 191 11.14 10.50 7.38
N LEU A 192 11.04 10.46 8.72
CA LEU A 192 10.83 11.65 9.54
C LEU A 192 12.02 12.61 9.48
N THR A 193 11.72 13.88 9.31
CA THR A 193 12.67 14.98 9.41
C THR A 193 12.26 15.87 10.59
N TYR A 194 13.24 16.24 11.41
CA TYR A 194 13.05 17.13 12.57
C TYR A 194 13.65 18.50 12.26
N GLY A 195 12.96 19.56 12.70
CA GLY A 195 13.50 20.92 12.66
C GLY A 195 14.55 21.16 13.74
N ASP A 196 15.25 22.29 13.63
CA ASP A 196 16.26 22.74 14.61
C ASP A 196 15.64 23.28 15.90
N GLU A 197 14.33 23.58 15.88
CA GLU A 197 13.57 24.11 17.00
C GLU A 197 12.43 23.17 17.39
N TYR A 198 12.11 23.11 18.68
CA TYR A 198 11.00 22.33 19.20
C TYR A 198 10.02 23.21 19.99
N LEU A 199 8.74 22.81 19.98
CA LEU A 199 7.72 23.45 20.81
C LEU A 199 7.56 22.66 22.12
N LEU A 200 7.90 23.28 23.25
CA LEU A 200 7.59 22.68 24.54
C LEU A 200 6.07 22.73 24.79
N THR A 201 5.44 21.58 24.99
CA THR A 201 3.99 21.45 25.28
C THR A 201 3.65 21.61 26.77
N ALA A 202 4.66 21.69 27.64
CA ALA A 202 4.47 21.86 29.08
C ALA A 202 3.70 23.15 29.43
N SER A 203 2.96 23.08 30.54
CA SER A 203 2.18 24.21 31.06
C SER A 203 3.09 25.41 31.36
N LYS A 204 2.50 26.61 31.42
CA LYS A 204 3.27 27.84 31.69
C LYS A 204 4.03 27.78 33.03
N GLU A 205 3.46 27.09 34.02
CA GLU A 205 4.04 26.92 35.35
C GLU A 205 5.21 25.93 35.34
N GLU A 206 5.06 24.79 34.67
CA GLU A 206 6.13 23.81 34.47
C GLU A 206 7.27 24.39 33.66
N ARG A 207 6.98 25.11 32.58
CA ARG A 207 8.01 25.79 31.78
C ARG A 207 8.82 26.76 32.61
N LYS A 208 8.15 27.56 33.46
CA LYS A 208 8.85 28.46 34.41
C LYS A 208 9.68 27.68 35.42
N LYS A 209 9.21 26.52 35.90
CA LYS A 209 9.96 25.65 36.81
C LYS A 209 11.21 25.08 36.13
N MET A 210 11.09 24.55 34.92
CA MET A 210 12.20 24.01 34.13
C MET A 210 13.24 25.08 33.83
N ILE A 211 12.82 26.30 33.47
CA ILE A 211 13.74 27.44 33.25
C ILE A 211 14.50 27.80 34.54
N ARG A 212 13.82 27.80 35.70
CA ARG A 212 14.48 28.10 36.99
C ARG A 212 15.49 27.03 37.41
N ASN A 213 15.24 25.78 37.02
CA ASN A 213 16.07 24.64 37.39
C ASN A 213 17.14 24.29 36.33
N ASP A 214 17.18 25.01 35.20
CA ASP A 214 18.01 24.71 34.02
C ASP A 214 17.77 23.29 33.45
N GLU A 215 16.51 22.82 33.53
CA GLU A 215 16.06 21.48 33.14
C GLU A 215 15.38 21.48 31.76
N LEU A 216 15.75 22.39 30.86
CA LEU A 216 15.18 22.41 29.51
C LEU A 216 15.67 21.19 28.70
N PRO A 217 14.77 20.46 28.05
CA PRO A 217 15.16 19.27 27.29
C PRO A 217 16.02 19.66 26.09
N THR A 218 16.99 18.81 25.76
CA THR A 218 17.77 18.95 24.53
C THR A 218 16.92 18.55 23.33
N LEU A 219 17.25 19.06 22.13
CA LEU A 219 16.58 18.65 20.90
C LEU A 219 16.63 17.12 20.71
N SER A 220 17.77 16.50 21.02
CA SER A 220 17.93 15.04 21.00
C SER A 220 16.96 14.34 21.96
N ALA A 221 16.79 14.85 23.18
CA ALA A 221 15.85 14.28 24.14
C ALA A 221 14.38 14.38 23.65
N VAL A 222 14.02 15.47 22.98
CA VAL A 222 12.68 15.65 22.40
C VAL A 222 12.45 14.68 21.24
N ILE A 223 13.43 14.54 20.35
CA ILE A 223 13.37 13.60 19.22
C ILE A 223 13.24 12.16 19.73
N THR A 224 14.05 11.79 20.73
CA THR A 224 13.98 10.47 21.35
C THR A 224 12.61 10.20 21.95
N SER A 225 12.06 11.16 22.69
CA SER A 225 10.73 11.02 23.29
C SER A 225 9.62 10.87 22.24
N ASP A 226 9.68 11.58 21.11
CA ASP A 226 8.69 11.46 20.01
C ASP A 226 8.76 10.06 19.37
N LEU A 227 9.98 9.57 19.09
CA LEU A 227 10.20 8.25 18.51
C LEU A 227 9.75 7.14 19.47
N ASP A 228 10.05 7.27 20.76
CA ASP A 228 9.63 6.31 21.78
C ASP A 228 8.11 6.24 21.89
N GLN A 229 7.41 7.38 21.80
CA GLN A 229 5.94 7.41 21.76
C GLN A 229 5.38 6.69 20.52
N ARG A 230 5.94 6.95 19.33
CA ARG A 230 5.54 6.26 18.10
C ARG A 230 5.76 4.76 18.21
N ASP A 231 6.89 4.35 18.76
CA ASP A 231 7.24 2.96 18.96
C ASP A 231 6.32 2.25 19.96
N LEU A 232 5.95 2.94 21.04
CA LEU A 232 5.00 2.47 22.03
C LEU A 232 3.63 2.20 21.39
N TYR A 233 3.03 3.20 20.75
CA TYR A 233 1.69 3.06 20.16
C TYR A 233 1.67 2.07 18.99
N ARG A 234 2.75 2.00 18.18
CA ARG A 234 2.92 0.95 17.18
C ARG A 234 2.89 -0.43 17.83
N ASN A 235 3.68 -0.66 18.88
CA ASN A 235 3.76 -1.97 19.50
C ASN A 235 2.44 -2.34 20.18
N GLN A 236 1.77 -1.39 20.85
CA GLN A 236 0.42 -1.59 21.42
C GLN A 236 -0.58 -1.99 20.34
N PHE A 237 -0.58 -1.28 19.21
CA PHE A 237 -1.40 -1.62 18.06
C PHE A 237 -1.12 -3.04 17.55
N LEU A 238 0.16 -3.37 17.29
CA LEU A 238 0.55 -4.68 16.74
C LEU A 238 0.14 -5.84 17.67
N THR A 239 0.34 -5.68 18.98
CA THR A 239 -0.10 -6.69 19.95
C THR A 239 -1.62 -6.82 19.96
N ALA A 240 -2.35 -5.70 20.09
CA ALA A 240 -3.81 -5.74 20.16
C ALA A 240 -4.46 -6.31 18.89
N ILE A 241 -3.92 -6.00 17.71
CA ILE A 241 -4.49 -6.52 16.45
C ILE A 241 -4.14 -7.99 16.22
N ASP A 242 -2.93 -8.44 16.58
CA ASP A 242 -2.56 -9.85 16.48
C ASP A 242 -3.39 -10.69 17.47
N ASP A 243 -3.62 -10.18 18.68
CA ASP A 243 -4.49 -10.79 19.68
C ASP A 243 -5.96 -10.79 19.19
N ALA A 244 -6.46 -9.71 18.59
CA ALA A 244 -7.82 -9.66 18.02
C ALA A 244 -8.03 -10.68 16.89
N ILE A 245 -7.05 -10.86 16.00
CA ILE A 245 -7.10 -11.87 14.93
C ILE A 245 -7.10 -13.29 15.53
N ALA A 246 -6.28 -13.52 16.56
CA ALA A 246 -6.25 -14.82 17.22
C ALA A 246 -7.56 -15.13 17.95
N GLU A 247 -8.13 -14.14 18.63
CA GLU A 247 -9.41 -14.24 19.34
C GLU A 247 -10.56 -14.48 18.36
N SER A 248 -10.64 -13.74 17.24
CA SER A 248 -11.70 -13.96 16.24
C SER A 248 -11.65 -15.39 15.66
N ALA A 249 -10.44 -15.90 15.41
CA ALA A 249 -10.24 -17.25 14.92
C ALA A 249 -10.51 -18.34 15.98
N TYR A 250 -10.41 -18.00 17.26
CA TYR A 250 -10.79 -18.87 18.37
C TYR A 250 -12.32 -18.91 18.53
N ASP A 251 -12.96 -17.74 18.59
CA ASP A 251 -14.40 -17.56 18.70
C ASP A 251 -15.17 -18.23 17.54
N MET A 252 -14.61 -18.19 16.33
CA MET A 252 -15.15 -18.89 15.16
C MET A 252 -15.34 -20.40 15.35
N LYS A 253 -14.62 -21.01 16.29
CA LYS A 253 -14.69 -22.46 16.59
C LYS A 253 -15.66 -22.78 17.71
N LEU A 254 -16.14 -21.77 18.45
CA LEU A 254 -17.08 -21.95 19.55
C LEU A 254 -18.51 -22.14 19.04
N ASN A 255 -19.34 -22.76 19.88
CA ASN A 255 -20.78 -22.84 19.62
C ASN A 255 -21.45 -21.50 19.96
N ALA A 256 -22.53 -21.16 19.24
CA ALA A 256 -23.23 -19.89 19.41
C ALA A 256 -23.74 -19.61 20.84
N GLU A 257 -24.01 -20.64 21.65
CA GLU A 257 -24.45 -20.50 23.04
C GLU A 257 -23.31 -20.11 24.00
N GLU A 258 -22.06 -20.44 23.66
CA GLU A 258 -20.86 -20.16 24.47
C GLU A 258 -20.17 -18.86 24.04
N LEU A 259 -20.70 -18.18 23.02
CA LEU A 259 -20.05 -17.05 22.38
C LEU A 259 -20.19 -15.76 23.19
N ASP A 260 -19.07 -15.30 23.74
CA ASP A 260 -18.88 -13.99 24.36
C ASP A 260 -17.84 -13.19 23.56
N LEU A 261 -18.27 -12.09 22.95
CA LEU A 261 -17.43 -11.25 22.08
C LEU A 261 -16.77 -10.09 22.82
N THR A 262 -16.88 -10.03 24.15
CA THR A 262 -16.41 -8.90 24.94
C THR A 262 -14.90 -8.70 24.77
N ASP A 263 -14.12 -9.77 24.88
CA ASP A 263 -12.65 -9.72 24.74
C ASP A 263 -12.24 -9.31 23.32
N LEU A 264 -12.87 -9.90 22.28
CA LEU A 264 -12.63 -9.53 20.89
C LEU A 264 -12.93 -8.04 20.62
N ILE A 265 -14.06 -7.53 21.10
CA ILE A 265 -14.44 -6.12 20.93
C ILE A 265 -13.42 -5.20 21.64
N ASP A 266 -12.99 -5.57 22.85
CA ASP A 266 -12.02 -4.79 23.60
C ASP A 266 -10.64 -4.81 22.93
N LEU A 267 -10.21 -5.93 22.33
CA LEU A 267 -8.96 -6.02 21.56
C LEU A 267 -9.01 -5.18 20.28
N VAL A 268 -10.10 -5.27 19.50
CA VAL A 268 -10.30 -4.45 18.29
C VAL A 268 -10.31 -2.95 18.66
N LYS A 269 -10.97 -2.59 19.77
CA LYS A 269 -10.98 -1.22 20.27
C LYS A 269 -9.60 -0.76 20.72
N GLN A 270 -8.83 -1.60 21.43
CA GLN A 270 -7.45 -1.29 21.83
C GLN A 270 -6.56 -1.06 20.61
N ALA A 271 -6.71 -1.86 19.55
CA ALA A 271 -6.01 -1.66 18.29
C ALA A 271 -6.40 -0.32 17.66
N HIS A 272 -7.70 -0.03 17.53
CA HIS A 272 -8.22 1.23 17.01
C HIS A 272 -7.69 2.46 17.79
N ASP A 273 -7.80 2.45 19.11
CA ASP A 273 -7.37 3.58 19.95
C ASP A 273 -5.84 3.78 19.90
N SER A 274 -5.08 2.69 19.77
CA SER A 274 -3.62 2.75 19.62
C SER A 274 -3.21 3.36 18.29
N ILE A 275 -3.84 2.97 17.17
CA ILE A 275 -3.53 3.54 15.86
C ILE A 275 -3.98 5.01 15.78
N GLU A 276 -5.14 5.37 16.31
CA GLU A 276 -5.60 6.77 16.44
C GLU A 276 -4.61 7.62 17.22
N THR A 277 -4.14 7.11 18.37
CA THR A 277 -3.14 7.82 19.18
C THR A 277 -1.82 7.97 18.42
N TRP A 278 -1.40 6.96 17.65
CA TRP A 278 -0.22 7.06 16.79
C TRP A 278 -0.40 8.15 15.70
N PHE A 279 -1.57 8.22 15.05
CA PHE A 279 -1.89 9.25 14.07
C PHE A 279 -2.00 10.66 14.68
N SER A 280 -2.36 10.78 15.95
CA SER A 280 -2.40 12.07 16.65
C SER A 280 -1.03 12.77 16.73
N LEU A 281 0.05 11.99 16.57
CA LEU A 281 1.43 12.49 16.48
C LEU A 281 1.78 13.07 15.11
N ILE A 282 0.82 13.08 14.17
CA ILE A 282 0.98 13.57 12.80
C ILE A 282 0.03 14.77 12.61
N PRO A 283 0.44 15.83 11.88
CA PRO A 283 -0.47 16.93 11.56
C PRO A 283 -1.74 16.42 10.86
N SER A 284 -2.92 16.84 11.32
CA SER A 284 -4.20 16.36 10.78
C SER A 284 -4.34 16.61 9.27
N ALA A 285 -3.79 17.72 8.75
CA ALA A 285 -3.77 18.00 7.32
C ALA A 285 -3.01 16.93 6.51
N ASP A 286 -1.89 16.41 7.03
CA ASP A 286 -1.13 15.36 6.36
C ASP A 286 -1.89 14.02 6.39
N VAL A 287 -2.61 13.75 7.50
CA VAL A 287 -3.47 12.58 7.65
C VAL A 287 -4.64 12.64 6.67
N ASP A 288 -5.31 13.78 6.58
CA ASP A 288 -6.44 14.00 5.66
C ASP A 288 -5.98 13.89 4.19
N ASP A 289 -4.82 14.46 3.86
CA ASP A 289 -4.20 14.35 2.53
C ASP A 289 -3.91 12.87 2.19
N ALA A 290 -3.39 12.09 3.15
CA ALA A 290 -3.07 10.68 2.95
C ALA A 290 -4.32 9.80 2.83
N ILE A 291 -5.35 10.05 3.64
CA ILE A 291 -6.65 9.36 3.53
C ILE A 291 -7.28 9.70 2.17
N GLY A 292 -7.26 10.97 1.77
CA GLY A 292 -7.72 11.40 0.46
C GLY A 292 -6.96 10.74 -0.68
N ALA A 293 -5.65 10.55 -0.54
CA ALA A 293 -4.82 9.88 -1.53
C ALA A 293 -5.15 8.38 -1.67
N ASN A 294 -5.46 7.69 -0.57
CA ASN A 294 -5.82 6.26 -0.59
C ASN A 294 -7.28 5.98 -0.99
N THR A 295 -8.18 6.95 -0.82
CA THR A 295 -9.61 6.82 -1.17
C THR A 295 -9.92 7.29 -2.61
N ARG A 296 -9.02 8.03 -3.24
CA ARG A 296 -9.16 8.43 -4.65
C ARG A 296 -8.89 7.23 -5.57
N PRO A 297 -9.75 6.96 -6.58
CA PRO A 297 -9.42 5.98 -7.60
C PRO A 297 -8.13 6.40 -8.32
N HIS A 298 -7.25 5.45 -8.61
CA HIS A 298 -5.88 5.61 -9.15
C HIS A 298 -5.73 6.45 -10.44
N THR A 299 -6.80 7.04 -10.98
CA THR A 299 -6.81 7.85 -12.20
C THR A 299 -6.27 9.28 -12.03
N LEU A 300 -5.97 9.74 -10.81
CA LEU A 300 -5.58 11.15 -10.56
C LEU A 300 -4.29 11.36 -9.73
N GLN A 301 -3.47 10.33 -9.54
CA GLN A 301 -2.31 10.37 -8.66
C GLN A 301 -1.00 10.59 -9.42
N THR A 302 -0.91 11.67 -10.19
CA THR A 302 0.37 12.22 -10.70
C THR A 302 0.56 13.62 -10.15
N LEU A 303 1.18 13.74 -8.97
CA LEU A 303 1.83 14.97 -8.55
C LEU A 303 3.32 14.89 -8.92
N PRO A 304 3.89 15.91 -9.58
CA PRO A 304 5.26 15.84 -10.09
C PRO A 304 6.26 16.16 -8.98
N SER A 305 7.26 15.28 -8.80
CA SER A 305 8.47 15.61 -8.02
C SER A 305 9.36 16.58 -8.82
N PRO A 306 9.86 17.68 -8.23
CA PRO A 306 10.91 18.48 -8.86
C PRO A 306 12.28 17.92 -8.46
N ILE A 307 13.23 17.90 -9.40
CA ILE A 307 14.59 18.45 -9.27
C ILE A 307 15.37 18.12 -10.54
N THR A 308 15.68 19.19 -11.27
CA THR A 308 16.73 19.33 -12.28
C THR A 308 18.12 19.09 -11.69
N HIS A 309 18.97 18.33 -12.39
CA HIS A 309 20.37 18.71 -12.57
C HIS A 309 20.87 18.28 -13.96
N ILE A 310 21.23 19.31 -14.74
CA ILE A 310 21.92 19.27 -16.03
C ILE A 310 23.40 19.02 -15.78
N ILE A 311 24.03 17.99 -16.38
CA ILE A 311 25.42 18.03 -16.88
C ILE A 311 25.60 17.05 -18.08
N HIS A 312 25.83 17.66 -19.25
CA HIS A 312 26.62 17.27 -20.44
C HIS A 312 26.30 16.01 -21.28
N ALA A 313 26.20 16.30 -22.58
CA ALA A 313 26.02 15.40 -23.71
C ALA A 313 27.22 14.48 -23.94
N ASP A 314 26.98 13.22 -24.31
CA ASP A 314 27.11 12.76 -25.70
C ASP A 314 26.78 11.26 -25.86
N HIS A 315 26.16 10.95 -27.00
CA HIS A 315 25.99 9.63 -27.64
C HIS A 315 25.16 8.54 -26.92
N VAL A 316 23.95 8.28 -27.43
CA VAL A 316 23.57 7.20 -28.38
C VAL A 316 22.04 7.18 -28.45
N GLY A 317 21.49 7.21 -29.68
CA GLY A 317 20.06 7.42 -29.92
C GLY A 317 19.17 6.23 -29.60
N VAL A 318 17.97 6.54 -29.12
CA VAL A 318 16.73 5.79 -29.41
C VAL A 318 15.60 6.81 -29.62
N SER A 319 14.91 6.64 -30.75
CA SER A 319 13.76 7.43 -31.22
C SER A 319 12.49 7.10 -30.42
N PRO A 320 11.52 8.04 -30.32
CA PRO A 320 10.38 7.97 -29.40
C PRO A 320 9.13 7.44 -30.10
N TYR A 321 8.42 6.43 -29.58
CA TYR A 321 7.04 6.17 -30.01
C TYR A 321 6.24 5.39 -28.96
N PHE A 322 5.01 5.87 -28.75
CA PHE A 322 3.85 5.30 -28.04
C PHE A 322 3.62 5.62 -26.55
N GLU A 323 3.20 6.86 -26.35
CA GLU A 323 2.01 7.18 -25.55
C GLU A 323 0.74 6.70 -26.31
N THR A 324 -0.33 6.38 -25.57
CA THR A 324 -1.70 6.03 -26.03
C THR A 324 -1.95 4.62 -26.58
N GLN A 325 -2.03 3.61 -25.70
CA GLN A 325 -2.92 2.45 -25.89
C GLN A 325 -3.08 1.64 -24.59
N SER A 326 -3.79 2.16 -23.59
CA SER A 326 -4.35 1.33 -22.50
C SER A 326 -5.69 1.84 -21.95
N PHE A 327 -6.32 2.82 -22.60
CA PHE A 327 -7.69 3.26 -22.27
C PHE A 327 -8.69 3.07 -23.41
N MET A 328 -8.36 2.22 -24.39
CA MET A 328 -9.25 1.84 -25.50
C MET A 328 -9.26 0.32 -25.71
N LEU A 329 -9.19 -0.48 -24.64
CA LEU A 329 -9.46 -1.93 -24.71
C LEU A 329 -10.64 -2.37 -23.81
N ALA A 330 -11.25 -1.44 -23.06
CA ALA A 330 -12.47 -1.71 -22.28
C ALA A 330 -13.77 -1.30 -22.99
N SER A 331 -13.72 -0.74 -24.22
CA SER A 331 -14.91 -0.28 -24.97
C SER A 331 -15.06 -0.87 -26.38
N GLN A 332 -14.17 -1.77 -26.83
CA GLN A 332 -14.27 -2.38 -28.17
C GLN A 332 -14.31 -3.92 -28.18
N ASN A 333 -14.50 -4.57 -27.03
CA ASN A 333 -14.72 -6.02 -26.99
C ASN A 333 -16.16 -6.40 -26.57
N GLN A 334 -17.13 -5.52 -26.79
CA GLN A 334 -18.57 -5.82 -26.61
C GLN A 334 -19.23 -6.48 -27.84
N SER A 335 -18.49 -6.77 -28.91
CA SER A 335 -19.08 -7.34 -30.13
C SER A 335 -18.48 -8.68 -30.59
N ASN A 336 -17.68 -9.37 -29.77
CA ASN A 336 -17.20 -10.73 -30.08
C ASN A 336 -17.25 -11.73 -28.90
N MET A 337 -18.05 -11.45 -27.88
CA MET A 337 -18.38 -12.41 -26.81
C MET A 337 -19.60 -13.23 -27.21
N ALA A 338 -19.41 -14.20 -28.09
CA ALA A 338 -20.41 -15.24 -28.31
C ALA A 338 -20.29 -16.29 -27.19
N ALA A 339 -21.19 -16.14 -26.20
CA ALA A 339 -21.72 -17.17 -25.30
C ALA A 339 -20.74 -18.02 -24.46
N CYS A 340 -20.44 -17.54 -23.24
CA CYS A 340 -20.47 -18.41 -22.07
C CYS A 340 -21.05 -17.61 -20.89
N THR A 341 -22.32 -17.85 -20.56
CA THR A 341 -23.08 -17.13 -19.52
C THR A 341 -23.08 -17.83 -18.17
N ALA A 342 -22.25 -18.86 -17.99
CA ALA A 342 -22.19 -19.64 -16.76
C ALA A 342 -21.13 -19.02 -15.82
N LYS A 343 -21.57 -18.49 -14.68
CA LYS A 343 -20.68 -18.19 -13.55
C LYS A 343 -20.37 -19.49 -12.80
N CYS A 344 -19.16 -19.63 -12.28
CA CYS A 344 -18.79 -20.78 -11.46
C CYS A 344 -19.70 -20.90 -10.22
N THR A 345 -20.01 -22.13 -9.84
CA THR A 345 -20.77 -22.44 -8.63
C THR A 345 -19.80 -22.58 -7.45
N PRO A 346 -20.08 -22.07 -6.24
CA PRO A 346 -19.17 -22.21 -5.10
C PRO A 346 -18.79 -23.68 -4.83
N CYS A 347 -17.49 -23.96 -4.72
CA CYS A 347 -16.96 -25.33 -4.61
C CYS A 347 -17.47 -26.11 -3.38
N GLU A 348 -17.90 -25.43 -2.32
CA GLU A 348 -18.45 -26.01 -1.09
C GLU A 348 -19.86 -26.60 -1.28
N SER A 349 -20.56 -26.18 -2.34
CA SER A 349 -21.90 -26.66 -2.67
C SER A 349 -21.91 -27.85 -3.65
N LEU A 350 -20.73 -28.27 -4.13
CA LEU A 350 -20.59 -29.38 -5.07
C LEU A 350 -20.32 -30.69 -4.34
N ASP A 351 -20.89 -31.78 -4.87
CA ASP A 351 -20.61 -33.15 -4.43
C ASP A 351 -19.89 -33.96 -5.51
N LYS A 352 -19.55 -35.22 -5.20
CA LYS A 352 -18.83 -36.10 -6.14
C LYS A 352 -19.55 -36.35 -7.47
N SER A 353 -20.86 -36.10 -7.57
CA SER A 353 -21.60 -36.24 -8.83
C SER A 353 -21.26 -35.17 -9.86
N HIS A 354 -20.58 -34.10 -9.44
CA HIS A 354 -20.16 -32.98 -10.29
C HIS A 354 -18.76 -33.14 -10.89
N ILE A 355 -18.04 -34.22 -10.54
CA ILE A 355 -16.77 -34.58 -11.18
C ILE A 355 -17.07 -35.09 -12.59
N LEU A 356 -16.43 -34.49 -13.59
CA LEU A 356 -16.58 -34.89 -14.98
C LEU A 356 -15.93 -36.24 -15.24
N THR A 357 -16.55 -37.05 -16.09
CA THR A 357 -15.94 -38.30 -16.58
C THR A 357 -14.84 -37.98 -17.59
N ASN A 358 -13.94 -38.95 -17.80
CA ASN A 358 -12.87 -38.79 -18.80
C ASN A 358 -13.41 -38.50 -20.19
N GLU A 359 -14.54 -39.10 -20.58
CA GLU A 359 -15.20 -38.83 -21.87
C GLU A 359 -15.68 -37.38 -21.97
N GLN A 360 -16.24 -36.83 -20.89
CA GLN A 360 -16.68 -35.43 -20.84
C GLN A 360 -15.49 -34.48 -20.92
N ILE A 361 -14.42 -34.75 -20.17
CA ILE A 361 -13.20 -33.92 -20.19
C ILE A 361 -12.57 -33.92 -21.58
N VAL A 362 -12.50 -35.09 -22.24
CA VAL A 362 -11.97 -35.20 -23.61
C VAL A 362 -12.80 -34.37 -24.59
N SER A 363 -14.12 -34.37 -24.45
CA SER A 363 -15.01 -33.54 -25.27
C SER A 363 -14.77 -32.03 -25.06
N GLU A 364 -14.54 -31.59 -23.82
CA GLU A 364 -14.26 -30.18 -23.51
C GLU A 364 -12.87 -29.74 -24.02
N LEU A 365 -11.89 -30.66 -23.99
CA LEU A 365 -10.54 -30.42 -24.50
C LEU A 365 -10.49 -30.14 -26.01
N GLU A 366 -11.51 -30.54 -26.79
CA GLU A 366 -11.59 -30.20 -28.21
C GLU A 366 -11.62 -28.67 -28.44
N ASN A 367 -12.18 -27.93 -27.47
CA ASN A 367 -12.29 -26.47 -27.50
C ASN A 367 -11.14 -25.78 -26.73
N LEU A 368 -10.41 -26.51 -25.90
CA LEU A 368 -9.30 -26.02 -25.07
C LEU A 368 -7.94 -26.43 -25.64
N LYS A 369 -7.60 -25.91 -26.83
CA LYS A 369 -6.43 -26.32 -27.63
C LYS A 369 -5.07 -26.22 -26.93
N LEU A 370 -4.95 -25.38 -25.90
CA LEU A 370 -3.71 -25.22 -25.14
C LEU A 370 -3.66 -26.05 -23.84
N TRP A 371 -4.78 -26.66 -23.48
CA TRP A 371 -4.93 -27.45 -22.26
C TRP A 371 -4.76 -28.93 -22.56
N ARG A 372 -4.34 -29.68 -21.53
CA ARG A 372 -4.18 -31.13 -21.57
C ARG A 372 -4.47 -31.72 -20.20
N LEU A 373 -4.74 -33.02 -20.13
CA LEU A 373 -4.75 -33.74 -18.85
C LEU A 373 -3.31 -34.05 -18.43
N ASN A 374 -2.98 -33.78 -17.18
CA ASN A 374 -1.73 -34.24 -16.57
C ASN A 374 -1.87 -35.67 -16.01
N ASP A 375 -0.78 -36.23 -15.48
CA ASP A 375 -0.74 -37.60 -14.95
C ASP A 375 -1.71 -37.83 -13.77
N ASN A 376 -2.15 -36.76 -13.11
CA ASN A 376 -3.10 -36.79 -12.01
C ASN A 376 -4.56 -36.66 -12.47
N GLY A 377 -4.81 -36.56 -13.79
CA GLY A 377 -6.16 -36.36 -14.33
C GLY A 377 -6.70 -34.94 -14.15
N HIS A 378 -5.83 -33.94 -13.94
CA HIS A 378 -6.20 -32.52 -13.83
C HIS A 378 -5.92 -31.78 -15.14
N LEU A 379 -6.66 -30.70 -15.38
CA LEU A 379 -6.39 -29.82 -16.52
C LEU A 379 -5.09 -29.06 -16.26
N SER A 380 -4.16 -29.08 -17.23
CA SER A 380 -2.89 -28.35 -17.18
C SER A 380 -2.64 -27.59 -18.47
N PHE A 381 -2.18 -26.35 -18.33
CA PHE A 381 -1.67 -25.51 -19.41
C PHE A 381 -0.32 -24.93 -18.99
N SER A 382 0.70 -25.09 -19.83
CA SER A 382 2.04 -24.55 -19.55
C SER A 382 2.61 -23.78 -20.73
N TYR A 383 3.25 -22.66 -20.44
CA TYR A 383 3.89 -21.82 -21.44
C TYR A 383 5.18 -21.18 -20.95
N VAL A 384 5.98 -20.69 -21.90
CA VAL A 384 7.20 -19.93 -21.62
C VAL A 384 6.98 -18.49 -22.06
N ALA A 385 6.93 -17.55 -21.12
CA ALA A 385 6.75 -16.13 -21.41
C ALA A 385 8.00 -15.50 -22.05
N ARG A 386 7.87 -14.31 -22.64
CA ARG A 386 8.99 -13.60 -23.27
C ARG A 386 10.10 -13.28 -22.27
N ASN A 387 9.75 -12.86 -21.06
CA ASN A 387 10.67 -12.60 -19.94
C ASN A 387 9.89 -12.73 -18.62
N PHE A 388 10.57 -12.55 -17.48
CA PHE A 388 9.95 -12.66 -16.15
C PHE A 388 8.79 -11.68 -15.97
N GLN A 389 8.94 -10.42 -16.39
CA GLN A 389 7.86 -9.43 -16.29
C GLN A 389 6.61 -9.88 -17.04
N LYS A 390 6.77 -10.41 -18.26
CA LYS A 390 5.64 -10.91 -19.05
C LYS A 390 4.98 -12.16 -18.48
N ALA A 391 5.72 -12.95 -17.69
CA ALA A 391 5.13 -14.03 -16.91
C ALA A 391 4.28 -13.50 -15.75
N LEU A 392 4.73 -12.45 -15.05
CA LEU A 392 3.94 -11.81 -14.01
C LEU A 392 2.70 -11.12 -14.57
N ASP A 393 2.82 -10.41 -15.70
CA ASP A 393 1.69 -9.74 -16.35
C ASP A 393 0.56 -10.73 -16.66
N SER A 394 0.89 -11.91 -17.20
CA SER A 394 -0.10 -12.94 -17.49
C SER A 394 -0.67 -13.60 -16.23
N ILE A 395 0.15 -13.87 -15.21
CA ILE A 395 -0.31 -14.40 -13.92
C ILE A 395 -1.31 -13.44 -13.26
N ASN A 396 -1.03 -12.13 -13.27
CA ASN A 396 -1.92 -11.13 -12.71
C ASN A 396 -3.26 -11.07 -13.47
N ALA A 397 -3.24 -11.13 -14.80
CA ALA A 397 -4.45 -11.17 -15.62
C ALA A 397 -5.31 -12.41 -15.31
N ILE A 398 -4.68 -13.57 -15.15
CA ILE A 398 -5.35 -14.81 -14.74
C ILE A 398 -5.93 -14.69 -13.32
N GLY A 399 -5.18 -14.08 -12.39
CA GLY A 399 -5.62 -13.85 -11.02
C GLY A 399 -6.91 -13.02 -10.94
N VAL A 400 -7.04 -11.97 -11.77
CA VAL A 400 -8.28 -11.17 -11.85
C VAL A 400 -9.48 -12.01 -12.31
N ILE A 401 -9.28 -12.94 -13.26
CA ILE A 401 -10.33 -13.84 -13.72
C ILE A 401 -10.71 -14.83 -12.63
N ALA A 402 -9.72 -15.45 -11.98
CA ALA A 402 -9.93 -16.42 -10.90
C ALA A 402 -10.74 -15.81 -9.74
N GLU A 403 -10.39 -14.58 -9.33
CA GLU A 403 -11.09 -13.88 -8.25
C GLU A 403 -12.53 -13.53 -8.62
N ARG A 404 -12.76 -13.09 -9.87
CA ARG A 404 -14.10 -12.81 -10.38
C ARG A 404 -14.99 -14.04 -10.39
N GLU A 405 -14.44 -15.20 -10.75
CA GLU A 405 -15.18 -16.46 -10.79
C GLU A 405 -15.26 -17.17 -9.43
N GLY A 406 -14.50 -16.74 -8.42
CA GLY A 406 -14.44 -17.41 -7.12
C GLY A 406 -13.90 -18.84 -7.20
N HIS A 407 -13.03 -19.12 -8.18
CA HIS A 407 -12.39 -20.42 -8.40
C HIS A 407 -10.92 -20.21 -8.74
N HIS A 408 -10.01 -20.80 -7.97
CA HIS A 408 -8.60 -20.43 -8.00
C HIS A 408 -7.73 -21.53 -8.63
N PRO A 409 -6.88 -21.20 -9.64
CA PRO A 409 -5.93 -22.15 -10.21
C PRO A 409 -4.70 -22.35 -9.33
N ASN A 410 -4.07 -23.51 -9.45
CA ASN A 410 -2.70 -23.68 -8.99
C ASN A 410 -1.74 -23.13 -10.06
N ILE A 411 -0.94 -22.11 -9.71
CA ILE A 411 0.00 -21.46 -10.63
C ILE A 411 1.43 -21.71 -10.17
N HIS A 412 2.27 -22.21 -11.08
CA HIS A 412 3.69 -22.45 -10.84
C HIS A 412 4.53 -21.58 -11.78
N LEU A 413 5.25 -20.60 -11.20
CA LEU A 413 6.28 -19.84 -11.91
C LEU A 413 7.66 -20.44 -11.62
N THR A 414 8.25 -21.10 -12.62
CA THR A 414 9.53 -21.80 -12.48
C THR A 414 10.52 -21.36 -13.56
N SER A 415 11.80 -21.63 -13.34
CA SER A 415 12.87 -21.39 -14.33
C SER A 415 12.80 -20.00 -14.99
N TYR A 416 12.64 -18.97 -14.15
CA TYR A 416 12.52 -17.55 -14.52
C TYR A 416 11.23 -17.17 -15.28
N ARG A 417 10.78 -17.88 -16.31
CA ARG A 417 9.64 -17.42 -17.13
C ARG A 417 8.73 -18.55 -17.62
N ASN A 418 8.82 -19.72 -17.00
CA ASN A 418 7.95 -20.84 -17.31
C ASN A 418 6.76 -20.80 -16.35
N VAL A 419 5.56 -20.73 -16.91
CA VAL A 419 4.32 -20.73 -16.14
C VAL A 419 3.58 -22.01 -16.43
N GLU A 420 3.16 -22.71 -15.38
CA GLU A 420 2.21 -23.81 -15.45
C GLU A 420 0.97 -23.47 -14.63
N ILE A 421 -0.20 -23.75 -15.19
CA ILE A 421 -1.50 -23.55 -14.58
C ILE A 421 -2.15 -24.92 -14.50
N VAL A 422 -2.60 -25.30 -13.30
CA VAL A 422 -3.29 -26.57 -13.05
C VAL A 422 -4.65 -26.27 -12.44
N LEU A 423 -5.70 -26.89 -13.01
CA LEU A 423 -7.10 -26.73 -12.62
C LEU A 423 -7.72 -28.06 -12.22
N TYR A 424 -8.23 -28.10 -11.00
CA TYR A 424 -9.10 -29.12 -10.46
C TYR A 424 -9.79 -28.55 -9.20
N THR A 425 -10.93 -29.12 -8.85
CA THR A 425 -11.66 -28.74 -7.65
C THR A 425 -11.09 -29.48 -6.45
N HIS A 426 -10.30 -28.78 -5.61
CA HIS A 426 -9.56 -29.37 -4.47
C HIS A 426 -10.42 -30.20 -3.51
N SER A 427 -11.63 -29.74 -3.20
CA SER A 427 -12.57 -30.44 -2.30
C SER A 427 -13.04 -31.79 -2.85
N LEU A 428 -13.03 -31.97 -4.17
CA LEU A 428 -13.50 -33.17 -4.86
C LEU A 428 -12.37 -34.02 -5.45
N GLY A 429 -11.16 -33.46 -5.55
CA GLY A 429 -9.98 -34.15 -6.10
C GLY A 429 -10.11 -34.49 -7.59
N GLY A 430 -10.93 -33.75 -8.34
CA GLY A 430 -11.21 -34.01 -9.75
C GLY A 430 -11.62 -32.75 -10.51
N VAL A 431 -11.70 -32.88 -11.83
CA VAL A 431 -12.10 -31.80 -12.74
C VAL A 431 -13.62 -31.67 -12.76
N THR A 432 -14.12 -30.46 -12.55
CA THR A 432 -15.53 -30.10 -12.62
C THR A 432 -15.82 -29.11 -13.75
N VAL A 433 -17.09 -28.75 -13.94
CA VAL A 433 -17.48 -27.69 -14.88
C VAL A 433 -16.83 -26.34 -14.55
N ASN A 434 -16.57 -26.05 -13.27
CA ASN A 434 -15.88 -24.81 -12.87
C ASN A 434 -14.44 -24.77 -13.42
N ASP A 435 -13.75 -25.92 -13.38
CA ASP A 435 -12.39 -26.05 -13.91
C ASP A 435 -12.36 -25.82 -15.42
N VAL A 436 -13.33 -26.37 -16.16
CA VAL A 436 -13.47 -26.17 -17.61
C VAL A 436 -13.84 -24.72 -17.94
N THR A 437 -14.73 -24.11 -17.16
CA THR A 437 -15.16 -22.71 -17.34
C THR A 437 -13.98 -21.76 -17.14
N LEU A 438 -13.21 -21.96 -16.08
CA LEU A 438 -12.02 -21.16 -15.81
C LEU A 438 -10.92 -21.40 -16.85
N ALA A 439 -10.72 -22.64 -17.31
CA ALA A 439 -9.78 -22.96 -18.39
C ALA A 439 -10.12 -22.21 -19.69
N THR A 440 -11.42 -22.10 -20.00
CA THR A 440 -11.92 -21.37 -21.18
C THR A 440 -11.59 -19.88 -21.07
N LEU A 441 -11.88 -19.26 -19.93
CA LEU A 441 -11.61 -17.85 -19.69
C LEU A 441 -10.10 -17.53 -19.71
N ILE A 442 -9.27 -18.42 -19.17
CA ILE A 442 -7.81 -18.27 -19.17
C ILE A 442 -7.24 -18.39 -20.59
N GLN A 443 -7.82 -19.22 -21.46
CA GLN A 443 -7.35 -19.40 -22.83
C GLN A 443 -7.46 -18.09 -23.66
N ASP A 444 -8.40 -17.21 -23.30
CA ASP A 444 -8.60 -15.92 -23.96
C ASP A 444 -7.70 -14.78 -23.41
N VAL A 445 -6.90 -15.06 -22.39
CA VAL A 445 -5.93 -14.09 -21.86
C VAL A 445 -4.81 -13.85 -22.87
N GLU A 446 -4.52 -12.58 -23.17
CA GLU A 446 -3.40 -12.23 -24.03
C GLU A 446 -2.07 -12.47 -23.30
N ILE A 447 -1.30 -13.46 -23.77
CA ILE A 447 -0.02 -13.83 -23.18
C ILE A 447 1.13 -13.57 -24.17
N ASP A 448 2.13 -12.82 -23.71
CA ASP A 448 3.33 -12.58 -24.49
C ASP A 448 4.35 -13.72 -24.35
N TYR A 449 4.12 -14.79 -25.11
CA TYR A 449 4.99 -15.96 -25.11
C TYR A 449 6.38 -15.69 -25.72
N SER A 450 7.35 -16.52 -25.34
CA SER A 450 8.68 -16.55 -25.95
C SER A 450 8.59 -16.93 -27.44
N PRO A 451 9.46 -16.39 -28.31
CA PRO A 451 9.44 -16.72 -29.74
C PRO A 451 9.58 -18.21 -30.04
N LYS A 452 10.37 -18.93 -29.22
CA LYS A 452 10.54 -20.39 -29.32
C LYS A 452 9.21 -21.10 -29.05
N TRP A 453 8.55 -20.78 -27.94
CA TRP A 453 7.29 -21.41 -27.56
C TRP A 453 6.17 -21.12 -28.56
N LYS A 454 6.05 -19.87 -29.07
CA LYS A 454 5.07 -19.51 -30.13
C LYS A 454 5.25 -20.37 -31.38
N LYS A 455 6.51 -20.59 -31.80
CA LYS A 455 6.81 -21.40 -32.99
C LYS A 455 6.44 -22.86 -32.80
N GLU A 456 6.69 -23.40 -31.62
CA GLU A 456 6.47 -24.82 -31.29
C GLU A 456 4.99 -25.15 -31.05
N ASN A 457 4.21 -24.22 -30.50
CA ASN A 457 2.84 -24.50 -30.02
C ASN A 457 1.73 -23.74 -30.79
N LEU A 458 2.04 -22.61 -31.43
CA LEU A 458 1.06 -21.78 -32.16
C LEU A 458 1.32 -21.71 -33.67
N GLY A 459 2.36 -22.38 -34.18
CA GLY A 459 2.62 -22.50 -35.62
C GLY A 459 2.98 -21.20 -36.36
N MET A 460 3.23 -20.08 -35.66
CA MET A 460 3.57 -18.82 -36.32
C MET A 460 5.04 -18.83 -36.81
N ARG A 461 5.23 -18.83 -38.14
CA ARG A 461 6.50 -18.45 -38.78
C ARG A 461 6.57 -16.92 -38.89
N LYS A 462 7.77 -16.38 -38.67
CA LYS A 462 8.10 -14.94 -38.64
C LYS A 462 7.48 -14.14 -39.79
#